data_AF-A0A4S2LQP5-F1
#
_entry.id   AF-A0A4S2LQP5-F1
#
_cell.length_a   1.000
_cell.length_b   1.000
_cell.length_c   1.000
_cell.angle_alpha   90.00
_cell.angle_beta   90.00
_cell.angle_gamma   90.00
#
_symmetry.space_group_name_H-M   'P 1'
#
loop_
_entity.id
_entity.type
_entity.pdbx_description
1 polymer ?
#
loop_
_entity_poly.entity_id
_entity_poly.type
_entity_poly.pdbx_seq_one_letter_code
_entity_poly.pdbx_strand_id
1 'polypeptide(L)'
;MSEDSSERPAFNSVDAYYSVARTLQYRKEYQRALFYLALALKQNDKHIPSYLLRSVCHMYLCETDKALADVQTVLQYEPKNPHALLLLAEIYYLRGDFEEALQTFHRGRILRPTIEQFLVGVHKCETAIQNSCTDCKIRLTADLDLTNFYEGAFPRKKAARSNKILSTRGKPPEIPEDLAPWPATRPKDMQRRLMGQGYNEFTYLEKMFGDETEVNAALNQSKENRKAALRCGTYLDRHADLFHKLDPGFRHTKTDS
;
A
#
# COMPACT_ATOMS: atom_id res chain seq x y z
N MET A 1 67.56 -42.71 23.76
CA MET A 1 66.53 -43.38 22.94
C MET A 1 65.28 -42.52 23.09
N SER A 2 65.04 -41.48 22.29
CA SER A 2 64.52 -41.52 20.90
C SER A 2 63.32 -42.47 20.82
N GLU A 3 62.11 -42.12 20.42
CA GLU A 3 61.41 -40.99 19.79
C GLU A 3 59.95 -41.15 20.32
N ASP A 4 59.04 -40.18 20.42
CA ASP A 4 58.58 -39.33 19.35
C ASP A 4 57.65 -38.28 19.98
N SER A 5 58.22 -37.19 20.48
CA SER A 5 57.49 -35.96 20.78
C SER A 5 57.15 -35.24 19.48
N SER A 6 56.44 -35.92 18.58
CA SER A 6 55.84 -35.30 17.40
C SER A 6 54.54 -34.62 17.82
N GLU A 7 54.68 -33.59 18.66
CA GLU A 7 53.81 -32.43 18.57
C GLU A 7 53.94 -31.90 17.15
N ARG A 8 53.14 -32.47 16.24
CA ARG A 8 52.89 -31.88 14.94
C ARG A 8 52.48 -30.44 15.26
N PRO A 9 53.18 -29.41 14.76
CA PRO A 9 52.66 -28.06 14.85
C PRO A 9 51.33 -28.11 14.11
N ALA A 10 50.23 -28.18 14.86
CA ALA A 10 48.92 -28.32 14.28
C ALA A 10 48.73 -27.05 13.47
N PHE A 11 48.72 -27.19 12.15
CA PHE A 11 48.44 -26.13 11.19
C PHE A 11 46.95 -25.75 11.30
N ASN A 12 46.49 -25.47 12.53
CA ASN A 12 45.12 -25.19 12.91
C ASN A 12 44.96 -23.67 12.94
N SER A 13 45.21 -23.03 11.79
CA SER A 13 44.89 -21.63 11.64
C SER A 13 43.37 -21.47 11.67
N VAL A 14 42.90 -20.37 12.25
CA VAL A 14 41.48 -19.96 12.23
C VAL A 14 40.94 -20.02 10.79
N ASP A 15 41.77 -19.62 9.83
CA ASP A 15 41.45 -19.62 8.40
C ASP A 15 41.25 -21.03 7.83
N ALA A 16 41.98 -22.04 8.32
CA ALA A 16 41.78 -23.43 7.92
C ALA A 16 40.39 -23.92 8.34
N TYR A 17 40.00 -23.71 9.59
CA TYR A 17 38.65 -24.08 10.06
C TYR A 17 37.55 -23.30 9.33
N TYR A 18 37.76 -22.00 9.08
CA TYR A 18 36.85 -21.18 8.29
C TYR A 18 36.69 -21.72 6.86
N SER A 19 37.80 -22.08 6.19
CA SER A 19 37.77 -22.63 4.84
C SER A 19 36.99 -23.95 4.77
N VAL A 20 37.20 -24.85 5.76
CA VAL A 20 36.46 -26.11 5.88
C VAL A 20 34.97 -25.83 6.10
N ALA A 21 34.62 -24.94 7.04
CA ALA A 21 33.23 -24.56 7.29
C ALA A 21 32.56 -23.99 6.04
N ARG A 22 33.28 -23.17 5.26
CA ARG A 22 32.78 -22.61 4.00
C ARG A 22 32.51 -23.70 2.96
N THR A 23 33.41 -24.69 2.82
CA THR A 23 33.16 -25.83 1.92
C THR A 23 31.94 -26.65 2.35
N LEU A 24 31.75 -26.85 3.65
CA LEU A 24 30.59 -27.56 4.21
C LEU A 24 29.29 -26.77 4.02
N GLN A 25 29.34 -25.45 4.13
CA GLN A 25 28.20 -24.57 3.84
C GLN A 25 27.78 -24.68 2.36
N TYR A 26 28.72 -24.73 1.41
CA TYR A 26 28.40 -24.98 0.00
C TYR A 26 27.79 -26.38 -0.23
N ARG A 27 28.18 -27.36 0.58
CA ARG A 27 27.57 -28.71 0.61
C ARG A 27 26.24 -28.77 1.37
N LYS A 28 25.77 -27.66 1.93
CA LYS A 28 24.55 -27.53 2.76
C LYS A 28 24.59 -28.35 4.07
N GLU A 29 25.79 -28.74 4.52
CA GLU A 29 25.99 -29.44 5.80
C GLU A 29 26.13 -28.42 6.95
N TYR A 30 25.06 -27.67 7.24
CA TYR A 30 25.12 -26.52 8.14
C TYR A 30 25.51 -26.88 9.59
N GLN A 31 24.99 -27.98 10.14
CA GLN A 31 25.31 -28.40 11.51
C GLN A 31 26.81 -28.73 11.68
N ARG A 32 27.42 -29.38 10.69
CA ARG A 32 28.86 -29.66 10.70
C ARG A 32 29.67 -28.38 10.50
N ALA A 33 29.21 -27.48 9.62
CA ALA A 33 29.84 -26.17 9.46
C ALA A 33 29.87 -25.38 10.78
N LEU A 34 28.76 -25.37 11.55
CA LEU A 34 28.69 -24.72 12.87
C LEU A 34 29.74 -25.26 13.85
N PHE A 35 30.01 -26.57 13.84
CA PHE A 35 31.03 -27.17 14.70
C PHE A 35 32.44 -26.60 14.41
N TYR A 36 32.82 -26.55 13.14
CA TYR A 36 34.13 -25.99 12.74
C TYR A 36 34.21 -24.48 12.95
N LEU A 37 33.11 -23.75 12.78
CA LEU A 37 33.05 -22.31 13.09
C LEU A 37 33.19 -22.04 14.59
N ALA A 38 32.62 -22.89 15.44
CA ALA A 38 32.82 -22.80 16.87
C ALA A 38 34.28 -23.06 17.26
N LEU A 39 34.97 -23.99 16.60
CA LEU A 39 36.41 -24.20 16.78
C LEU A 39 37.25 -23.00 16.30
N ALA A 40 36.88 -22.41 15.15
CA ALA A 40 37.54 -21.22 14.62
C ALA A 40 37.43 -20.04 15.59
N LEU A 41 36.24 -19.82 16.15
CA LEU A 41 36.00 -18.74 17.12
C LEU A 41 36.72 -18.99 18.44
N LYS A 42 36.76 -20.23 18.95
CA LYS A 42 37.57 -20.56 20.15
C LYS A 42 39.05 -20.19 20.01
N GLN A 43 39.59 -20.21 18.80
CA GLN A 43 40.98 -19.81 18.54
C GLN A 43 41.13 -18.30 18.37
N ASN A 44 40.13 -17.64 17.78
CA ASN A 44 40.08 -16.19 17.66
C ASN A 44 38.64 -15.68 17.76
N ASP A 45 38.30 -15.18 18.95
CA ASP A 45 36.99 -14.63 19.29
C ASP A 45 36.63 -13.34 18.55
N LYS A 46 37.54 -12.78 17.74
CA LYS A 46 37.31 -11.56 16.94
C LYS A 46 37.33 -11.82 15.43
N HIS A 47 37.25 -13.07 14.99
CA HIS A 47 37.27 -13.39 13.57
C HIS A 47 35.90 -13.14 12.90
N ILE A 48 35.74 -11.95 12.32
CA ILE A 48 34.50 -11.46 11.70
C ILE A 48 33.93 -12.40 10.63
N PRO A 49 34.73 -12.95 9.68
CA PRO A 49 34.20 -13.86 8.66
C PRO A 49 33.54 -15.12 9.25
N SER A 50 34.05 -15.63 10.37
CA SER A 50 33.48 -16.80 11.06
C SER A 50 32.13 -16.48 11.67
N TYR A 51 31.97 -15.31 12.31
CA TYR A 51 30.66 -14.88 12.81
C TYR A 51 29.65 -14.73 11.67
N LEU A 52 30.02 -14.06 10.58
CA LEU A 52 29.13 -13.89 9.42
C LEU A 52 28.71 -15.25 8.83
N LEU A 53 29.66 -16.16 8.60
CA LEU A 53 29.34 -17.48 8.07
C LEU A 53 28.52 -18.32 9.06
N ARG A 54 28.74 -18.17 10.37
CA ARG A 54 27.96 -18.84 11.41
C ARG A 54 26.52 -18.35 11.45
N SER A 55 26.32 -17.04 11.37
CA SER A 55 24.98 -16.45 11.26
C SER A 55 24.24 -16.90 9.99
N VAL A 56 24.93 -17.04 8.85
CA VAL A 56 24.36 -17.61 7.62
C VAL A 56 23.91 -19.06 7.86
N CYS A 57 24.74 -19.88 8.51
CA CYS A 57 24.38 -21.26 8.83
C CYS A 57 23.19 -21.34 9.79
N HIS A 58 23.13 -20.51 10.83
CA HIS A 58 21.98 -20.42 11.73
C HIS A 58 20.71 -19.99 11.01
N MET A 59 20.82 -19.02 10.09
CA MET A 59 19.72 -18.57 9.25
C MET A 59 19.12 -19.71 8.40
N TYR A 60 19.97 -20.53 7.77
CA TYR A 60 19.50 -21.71 7.01
C TYR A 60 18.92 -22.84 7.88
N LEU A 61 19.25 -22.87 9.17
CA LEU A 61 18.66 -23.77 10.14
C LEU A 61 17.40 -23.19 10.81
N CYS A 62 16.93 -22.03 10.36
CA CYS A 62 15.82 -21.27 10.96
C CYS A 62 16.04 -20.88 12.43
N GLU A 63 17.29 -20.84 12.89
CA GLU A 63 17.67 -20.37 14.23
C GLU A 63 17.94 -18.86 14.21
N THR A 64 16.89 -18.07 13.91
CA THR A 64 16.99 -16.63 13.68
C THR A 64 17.55 -15.85 14.87
N ASP A 65 17.19 -16.23 16.10
CA ASP A 65 17.68 -15.55 17.32
C ASP A 65 19.20 -15.67 17.49
N LYS A 66 19.76 -16.86 17.22
CA LYS A 66 21.21 -17.08 17.28
C LYS A 66 21.92 -16.33 16.17
N ALA A 67 21.34 -16.33 14.96
CA ALA A 67 21.86 -15.58 13.83
C ALA A 67 21.89 -14.06 14.11
N LEU A 68 20.85 -13.50 14.74
CA LEU A 68 20.79 -12.09 15.14
C LEU A 68 21.90 -11.75 16.14
N ALA A 69 22.10 -12.58 17.17
CA ALA A 69 23.16 -12.35 18.16
C ALA A 69 24.54 -12.29 17.50
N ASP A 70 24.84 -13.23 16.60
CA ASP A 70 26.10 -13.25 15.86
C ASP A 70 26.30 -12.00 15.00
N VAL A 71 25.28 -11.57 14.25
CA VAL A 71 25.38 -10.36 13.42
C VAL A 71 25.53 -9.10 14.27
N GLN A 72 24.84 -9.02 15.41
CA GLN A 72 24.99 -7.91 16.34
C GLN A 72 26.41 -7.81 16.87
N THR A 73 27.07 -8.94 17.19
CA THR A 73 28.49 -8.90 17.58
C THR A 73 29.38 -8.38 16.45
N VAL A 74 29.11 -8.77 15.19
CA VAL A 74 29.85 -8.23 14.05
C VAL A 74 29.65 -6.72 13.90
N LEU A 75 28.42 -6.22 14.05
CA LEU A 75 28.13 -4.79 13.96
C LEU A 75 28.68 -3.98 15.14
N GLN A 76 28.91 -4.61 16.30
CA GLN A 76 29.66 -3.97 17.40
C GLN A 76 31.13 -3.76 17.05
N TYR A 77 31.76 -4.74 16.38
CA TYR A 77 33.14 -4.62 15.92
C TYR A 77 33.28 -3.71 14.69
N GLU A 78 32.40 -3.88 13.71
CA GLU A 78 32.38 -3.15 12.44
C GLU A 78 30.97 -2.60 12.15
N PRO A 79 30.63 -1.42 12.67
CA PRO A 79 29.27 -0.85 12.54
C PRO A 79 28.90 -0.47 11.11
N LYS A 80 29.88 -0.44 10.21
CA LYS A 80 29.73 -0.06 8.80
C LYS A 80 29.96 -1.23 7.85
N ASN A 81 29.95 -2.47 8.33
CA ASN A 81 30.13 -3.64 7.47
C ASN A 81 28.86 -3.88 6.62
N PRO A 82 28.94 -3.78 5.27
CA PRO A 82 27.78 -3.96 4.41
C PRO A 82 27.24 -5.40 4.43
N HIS A 83 28.11 -6.40 4.56
CA HIS A 83 27.69 -7.80 4.60
C HIS A 83 26.92 -8.11 5.89
N ALA A 84 27.35 -7.53 7.01
CA ALA A 84 26.64 -7.66 8.28
C ALA A 84 25.25 -6.97 8.23
N LEU A 85 25.16 -5.77 7.66
CA LEU A 85 23.88 -5.07 7.49
C LEU A 85 22.92 -5.82 6.56
N LEU A 86 23.44 -6.40 5.48
CA LEU A 86 22.65 -7.21 4.56
C LEU A 86 22.11 -8.45 5.28
N LEU A 87 22.95 -9.17 6.01
CA LEU A 87 22.53 -10.35 6.74
C LEU A 87 21.53 -10.01 7.86
N LEU A 88 21.74 -8.89 8.56
CA LEU A 88 20.80 -8.40 9.58
C LEU A 88 19.41 -8.19 8.98
N ALA A 89 19.34 -7.51 7.83
CA ALA A 89 18.10 -7.24 7.13
C ALA A 89 17.42 -8.54 6.63
N GLU A 90 18.20 -9.50 6.13
CA GLU A 90 17.69 -10.82 5.74
C GLU A 90 17.13 -11.60 6.94
N ILE A 91 17.79 -11.54 8.10
CA ILE A 91 17.30 -12.22 9.30
C ILE A 91 16.02 -11.56 9.82
N TYR A 92 15.92 -10.22 9.83
CA TYR A 92 14.67 -9.53 10.16
C TYR A 92 13.54 -9.90 9.19
N TYR A 93 13.85 -9.98 7.89
CA TYR A 93 12.89 -10.42 6.89
C TYR A 93 12.39 -11.85 7.15
N LEU A 94 13.27 -12.78 7.51
CA LEU A 94 12.91 -14.17 7.84
C LEU A 94 12.14 -14.29 9.15
N ARG A 95 12.37 -13.37 10.10
CA ARG A 95 11.59 -13.26 11.33
C ARG A 95 10.18 -12.71 11.11
N GLY A 96 9.94 -12.05 9.96
CA GLY A 96 8.68 -11.42 9.60
C GLY A 96 8.62 -9.92 9.96
N ASP A 97 9.70 -9.36 10.49
CA ASP A 97 9.81 -7.95 10.87
C ASP A 97 10.15 -7.10 9.63
N PHE A 98 9.20 -7.00 8.68
CA PHE A 98 9.44 -6.40 7.37
C PHE A 98 9.80 -4.91 7.42
N GLU A 99 9.28 -4.17 8.40
CA GLU A 99 9.58 -2.74 8.57
C GLU A 99 11.05 -2.52 8.99
N GLU A 100 11.52 -3.28 9.99
CA GLU A 100 12.91 -3.25 10.46
C GLU A 100 13.87 -3.74 9.38
N ALA A 101 13.49 -4.78 8.62
CA ALA A 101 14.23 -5.26 7.47
C ALA A 101 14.37 -4.15 6.41
N LEU A 102 13.26 -3.48 6.04
CA LEU A 102 13.24 -2.40 5.05
C LEU A 102 14.15 -1.24 5.47
N GLN A 103 14.05 -0.79 6.72
CA GLN A 103 14.92 0.26 7.27
C GLN A 103 16.40 -0.13 7.18
N THR A 104 16.72 -1.39 7.54
CA THR A 104 18.10 -1.89 7.52
C THR A 104 18.64 -2.00 6.09
N PHE A 105 17.83 -2.48 5.13
CA PHE A 105 18.21 -2.50 3.71
C PHE A 105 18.45 -1.09 3.16
N HIS A 106 17.64 -0.10 3.55
CA HIS A 106 17.87 1.31 3.17
C HIS A 106 19.17 1.86 3.75
N ARG A 107 19.46 1.60 5.03
CA ARG A 107 20.73 1.99 5.67
C ARG A 107 21.93 1.38 4.93
N GLY A 108 21.85 0.10 4.58
CA GLY A 108 22.88 -0.59 3.79
C GLY A 108 23.04 0.01 2.39
N ARG A 109 21.94 0.34 1.72
CA ARG A 109 21.94 1.00 0.39
C ARG A 109 22.62 2.36 0.41
N ILE A 110 22.38 3.17 1.45
CA ILE A 110 23.04 4.48 1.61
C ILE A 110 24.56 4.29 1.79
N LEU A 111 24.97 3.26 2.51
CA LEU A 111 26.38 2.97 2.78
C LEU A 111 27.13 2.43 1.55
N ARG A 112 26.51 1.49 0.82
CA ARG A 112 27.06 0.85 -0.38
C ARG A 112 25.96 0.66 -1.44
N PRO A 113 25.72 1.67 -2.29
CA PRO A 113 24.67 1.59 -3.33
C PRO A 113 25.04 0.66 -4.49
N THR A 114 26.31 0.28 -4.62
CA THR A 114 26.80 -0.65 -5.65
C THR A 114 26.33 -2.08 -5.44
N ILE A 115 25.94 -2.43 -4.20
CA ILE A 115 25.50 -3.78 -3.85
C ILE A 115 24.01 -3.89 -4.20
N GLU A 116 23.71 -4.59 -5.29
CA GLU A 116 22.35 -4.78 -5.81
C GLU A 116 21.45 -5.52 -4.82
N GLN A 117 22.02 -6.38 -3.96
CA GLN A 117 21.27 -7.15 -2.97
C GLN A 117 20.47 -6.26 -2.00
N PHE A 118 20.94 -5.03 -1.71
CA PHE A 118 20.16 -4.08 -0.91
C PHE A 118 18.91 -3.61 -1.66
N LEU A 119 19.02 -3.34 -2.96
CA LEU A 119 17.88 -2.91 -3.77
C LEU A 119 16.85 -4.03 -3.92
N VAL A 120 17.34 -5.26 -4.18
CA VAL A 120 16.48 -6.45 -4.23
C VAL A 120 15.81 -6.68 -2.86
N GLY A 121 16.53 -6.50 -1.76
CA GLY A 121 16.01 -6.60 -0.40
C GLY A 121 14.92 -5.57 -0.09
N VAL A 122 15.10 -4.31 -0.49
CA VAL A 122 14.08 -3.27 -0.40
C VAL A 122 12.82 -3.68 -1.14
N HIS A 123 12.93 -4.09 -2.40
CA HIS A 123 11.76 -4.49 -3.19
C HIS A 123 11.05 -5.72 -2.60
N LYS A 124 11.80 -6.69 -2.08
CA LYS A 124 11.24 -7.85 -1.36
C LYS A 124 10.47 -7.42 -0.11
N CYS A 125 10.98 -6.47 0.66
CA CYS A 125 10.28 -5.97 1.85
C CYS A 125 9.04 -5.16 1.48
N GLU A 126 9.13 -4.26 0.49
CA GLU A 126 7.99 -3.47 0.00
C GLU A 126 6.87 -4.37 -0.52
N THR A 127 7.21 -5.39 -1.31
CA THR A 127 6.23 -6.36 -1.82
C THR A 127 5.67 -7.22 -0.69
N ALA A 128 6.47 -7.64 0.30
CA ALA A 128 5.98 -8.37 1.47
C ALA A 128 5.02 -7.53 2.32
N ILE A 129 5.34 -6.25 2.57
CA ILE A 129 4.48 -5.30 3.28
C ILE A 129 3.21 -5.06 2.47
N GLN A 130 3.34 -4.76 1.17
CA GLN A 130 2.20 -4.54 0.30
C GLN A 130 1.29 -5.77 0.27
N ASN A 131 1.83 -6.98 0.10
CA ASN A 131 1.05 -8.22 0.15
C ASN A 131 0.36 -8.42 1.50
N SER A 132 1.05 -8.09 2.60
CA SER A 132 0.47 -8.12 3.94
C SER A 132 -0.62 -7.06 4.13
N CYS A 133 -0.51 -5.92 3.43
CA CYS A 133 -1.44 -4.80 3.48
C CYS A 133 -2.56 -4.86 2.43
N THR A 134 -2.48 -5.66 1.37
CA THR A 134 -3.40 -5.58 0.21
C THR A 134 -4.79 -6.17 0.44
N ASP A 135 -5.11 -6.65 1.65
CA ASP A 135 -6.50 -6.76 2.12
C ASP A 135 -7.04 -5.47 2.77
N CYS A 136 -6.25 -4.40 2.79
CA CYS A 136 -6.59 -3.09 3.33
C CYS A 136 -6.25 -1.98 2.30
N LYS A 137 -7.23 -1.62 1.46
CA LYS A 137 -7.18 -0.38 0.66
C LYS A 137 -7.31 0.84 1.58
N ILE A 138 -6.26 1.18 2.30
CA ILE A 138 -6.20 2.38 3.12
C ILE A 138 -5.61 3.50 2.25
N ARG A 139 -6.46 4.45 1.85
CA ARG A 139 -6.06 5.66 1.14
C ARG A 139 -6.09 6.82 2.13
N LEU A 140 -4.93 7.17 2.67
CA LEU A 140 -4.78 8.39 3.46
C LEU A 140 -4.76 9.57 2.48
N THR A 141 -5.79 10.41 2.50
CA THR A 141 -5.82 11.67 1.75
C THR A 141 -4.93 12.70 2.44
N ALA A 142 -4.43 13.66 1.66
CA ALA A 142 -3.44 14.67 2.10
C ALA A 142 -3.89 15.53 3.30
N ASP A 143 -5.19 15.53 3.61
CA ASP A 143 -5.77 16.29 4.71
C ASP A 143 -5.55 15.64 6.09
N LEU A 144 -4.84 14.51 6.16
CA LEU A 144 -4.57 13.75 7.38
C LEU A 144 -5.86 13.35 8.11
N ASP A 145 -6.94 13.14 7.36
CA ASP A 145 -8.25 12.82 7.93
C ASP A 145 -8.30 11.33 8.30
N LEU A 146 -8.03 11.07 9.59
CA LEU A 146 -7.93 9.74 10.20
C LEU A 146 -9.30 9.03 10.31
N THR A 147 -10.39 9.72 9.98
CA THR A 147 -11.76 9.21 10.06
C THR A 147 -11.94 7.89 9.30
N ASN A 148 -11.42 7.79 8.08
CA ASN A 148 -11.46 6.55 7.28
C ASN A 148 -10.66 5.39 7.90
N PHE A 149 -9.59 5.69 8.63
CA PHE A 149 -8.78 4.68 9.33
C PHE A 149 -9.52 4.12 10.55
N TYR A 150 -10.15 5.00 11.34
CA TYR A 150 -10.91 4.59 12.52
C TYR A 150 -12.23 3.87 12.19
N GLU A 151 -12.87 4.16 11.05
CA GLU A 151 -14.06 3.43 10.59
C GLU A 151 -13.75 1.96 10.21
N GLY A 152 -12.55 1.69 9.69
CA GLY A 152 -12.08 0.34 9.38
C GLY A 152 -11.58 -0.43 10.61
N ALA A 153 -10.89 0.24 11.53
CA ALA A 153 -10.32 -0.36 12.73
C ALA A 153 -11.38 -0.71 13.80
N PHE A 154 -12.45 0.09 13.91
CA PHE A 154 -13.56 -0.14 14.84
C PHE A 154 -14.88 -0.16 14.07
N PRO A 155 -15.20 -1.25 13.35
CA PRO A 155 -16.45 -1.34 12.63
C PRO A 155 -17.59 -1.23 13.63
N ARG A 156 -18.48 -0.25 13.45
CA ARG A 156 -19.69 -0.12 14.28
C ARG A 156 -20.43 -1.45 14.19
N LYS A 157 -20.56 -2.15 15.34
CA LYS A 157 -21.42 -3.34 15.43
C LYS A 157 -22.78 -2.94 14.87
N LYS A 158 -23.15 -3.48 13.70
CA LYS A 158 -24.48 -3.27 13.12
C LYS A 158 -25.47 -3.89 14.10
N ALA A 159 -26.02 -3.07 14.99
CA ALA A 159 -27.18 -3.46 15.77
C ALA A 159 -28.27 -3.87 14.79
N ALA A 160 -28.79 -5.07 14.96
CA ALA A 160 -29.84 -5.60 14.12
C ALA A 160 -31.08 -4.68 14.22
N ARG A 161 -31.34 -3.97 13.12
CA ARG A 161 -32.58 -3.28 12.71
C ARG A 161 -33.31 -2.39 13.74
N SER A 162 -33.48 -1.11 13.38
CA SER A 162 -34.83 -0.51 13.33
C SER A 162 -34.85 0.76 12.47
N ASN A 163 -35.71 0.78 11.46
CA ASN A 163 -36.04 1.96 10.67
C ASN A 163 -36.75 2.99 11.56
N LYS A 164 -36.05 4.06 11.97
CA LYS A 164 -36.67 5.32 12.41
C LYS A 164 -35.59 6.37 12.61
N ILE A 165 -35.82 7.57 12.06
CA ILE A 165 -35.14 8.84 12.34
C ILE A 165 -33.73 8.95 11.69
N LEU A 166 -33.33 9.89 10.84
CA LEU A 166 -33.57 11.34 10.59
C LEU A 166 -33.31 11.57 9.07
N SER A 167 -34.12 12.21 8.23
CA SER A 167 -34.70 13.56 8.27
C SER A 167 -33.73 14.66 8.73
N THR A 168 -32.99 15.26 7.79
CA THR A 168 -33.14 16.68 7.40
C THR A 168 -31.92 17.16 6.60
N ARG A 169 -32.08 17.36 5.29
CA ARG A 169 -31.34 18.37 4.52
C ARG A 169 -32.17 18.80 3.31
N GLY A 170 -32.83 19.95 3.46
CA GLY A 170 -33.51 20.75 2.44
C GLY A 170 -34.63 20.07 1.66
N LYS A 171 -35.89 20.49 1.83
CA LYS A 171 -36.93 20.18 0.83
C LYS A 171 -36.44 20.69 -0.53
N PRO A 172 -36.33 19.84 -1.57
CA PRO A 172 -36.10 20.33 -2.92
C PRO A 172 -37.26 21.27 -3.30
N PRO A 173 -37.01 22.29 -4.14
CA PRO A 173 -38.05 23.26 -4.51
C PRO A 173 -39.32 22.53 -4.98
N GLU A 174 -40.45 22.87 -4.37
CA GLU A 174 -41.76 22.36 -4.77
C GLU A 174 -42.11 22.99 -6.12
N ILE A 175 -42.21 22.16 -7.16
CA ILE A 175 -42.62 22.57 -8.50
C ILE A 175 -44.16 22.57 -8.51
N PRO A 176 -44.84 23.60 -9.05
CA PRO A 176 -46.30 23.65 -9.17
C PRO A 176 -46.86 22.36 -9.79
N GLU A 177 -48.05 21.93 -9.35
CA GLU A 177 -48.64 20.65 -9.80
C GLU A 177 -48.90 20.60 -11.31
N ASP A 178 -49.10 21.75 -11.93
CA ASP A 178 -49.15 21.89 -13.38
C ASP A 178 -47.72 21.73 -13.92
N LEU A 179 -47.49 20.63 -14.62
CA LEU A 179 -46.17 20.20 -15.07
C LEU A 179 -45.55 21.25 -16.00
N ALA A 180 -44.78 22.17 -15.42
CA ALA A 180 -44.08 23.22 -16.12
C ALA A 180 -43.28 22.64 -17.30
N PRO A 181 -43.21 23.36 -18.44
CA PRO A 181 -42.41 22.92 -19.58
C PRO A 181 -40.95 22.74 -19.13
N TRP A 182 -40.25 21.80 -19.78
CA TRP A 182 -38.82 21.64 -19.57
C TRP A 182 -38.11 22.99 -19.73
N PRO A 183 -37.19 23.37 -18.84
CA PRO A 183 -36.58 24.69 -18.90
C PRO A 183 -35.76 24.89 -20.19
N ALA A 184 -35.60 26.15 -20.61
CA ALA A 184 -35.03 26.52 -21.90
C ALA A 184 -33.67 25.83 -22.16
N THR A 185 -33.57 25.18 -23.32
CA THR A 185 -32.45 24.31 -23.65
C THR A 185 -31.18 25.11 -23.98
N ARG A 186 -30.11 24.80 -23.24
CA ARG A 186 -28.76 25.32 -23.47
C ARG A 186 -28.13 24.69 -24.73
N PRO A 187 -27.13 25.33 -25.37
CA PRO A 187 -26.40 24.72 -26.47
C PRO A 187 -25.75 23.39 -26.05
N LYS A 188 -25.83 22.37 -26.91
CA LYS A 188 -25.42 20.98 -26.61
C LYS A 188 -23.96 20.84 -26.18
N ASP A 189 -23.07 21.65 -26.74
CA ASP A 189 -21.63 21.63 -26.41
C ASP A 189 -21.37 22.09 -24.97
N MET A 190 -22.19 23.02 -24.47
CA MET A 190 -22.12 23.50 -23.10
C MET A 190 -22.62 22.44 -22.11
N GLN A 191 -23.71 21.76 -22.45
CA GLN A 191 -24.26 20.67 -21.64
C GLN A 191 -23.26 19.51 -21.50
N ARG A 192 -22.55 19.13 -22.59
CA ARG A 192 -21.50 18.10 -22.55
C ARG A 192 -20.37 18.46 -21.61
N ARG A 193 -19.92 19.73 -21.64
CA ARG A 193 -18.85 20.22 -20.78
C ARG A 193 -19.24 20.24 -19.30
N LEU A 194 -20.47 20.68 -18.98
CA LEU A 194 -20.98 20.74 -17.62
C LEU A 194 -21.18 19.36 -17.00
N MET A 195 -21.82 18.46 -17.75
CA MET A 195 -22.25 17.17 -17.22
C MET A 195 -21.18 16.09 -17.37
N GLY A 196 -20.18 16.31 -18.23
CA GLY A 196 -19.10 15.36 -18.49
C GLY A 196 -19.65 13.98 -18.86
N GLN A 197 -19.32 12.97 -18.06
CA GLN A 197 -19.79 11.59 -18.26
C GLN A 197 -21.32 11.45 -18.08
N GLY A 198 -21.96 12.29 -17.25
CA GLY A 198 -23.41 12.31 -17.02
C GLY A 198 -24.22 13.00 -18.13
N TYR A 199 -23.57 13.46 -19.21
CA TYR A 199 -24.29 14.09 -20.32
C TYR A 199 -25.26 13.13 -21.01
N ASN A 200 -24.88 11.86 -21.15
CA ASN A 200 -25.73 10.86 -21.78
C ASN A 200 -27.03 10.65 -20.98
N GLU A 201 -26.91 10.63 -19.66
CA GLU A 201 -28.03 10.50 -18.72
C GLU A 201 -28.96 11.72 -18.79
N PHE A 202 -28.39 12.92 -18.89
CA PHE A 202 -29.17 14.14 -19.10
C PHE A 202 -29.96 14.11 -20.42
N THR A 203 -29.33 13.72 -21.53
CA THR A 203 -30.02 13.61 -22.83
C THR A 203 -31.08 12.51 -22.84
N TYR A 204 -30.89 11.46 -22.04
CA TYR A 204 -31.90 10.41 -21.86
C TYR A 204 -33.11 10.94 -21.09
N LEU A 205 -32.89 11.69 -20.00
CA LEU A 205 -33.97 12.33 -19.24
C LEU A 205 -34.77 13.34 -20.08
N GLU A 206 -34.10 14.12 -20.93
CA GLU A 206 -34.74 15.07 -21.84
C GLU A 206 -35.64 14.35 -22.87
N LYS A 207 -35.16 13.25 -23.47
CA LYS A 207 -35.95 12.41 -24.39
C LYS A 207 -37.13 11.75 -23.71
N MET A 208 -36.92 11.16 -22.53
CA MET A 208 -37.98 10.55 -21.74
C MET A 208 -39.08 11.56 -21.37
N PHE A 209 -38.72 12.81 -21.10
CA PHE A 209 -39.70 13.87 -20.84
C PHE A 209 -40.54 14.21 -22.08
N GLY A 210 -39.94 14.14 -23.29
CA GLY A 210 -40.62 14.38 -24.57
C GLY A 210 -41.53 13.23 -25.02
N ASP A 211 -41.11 11.98 -24.82
CA ASP A 211 -41.84 10.79 -25.31
C ASP A 211 -43.11 10.49 -24.47
N GLU A 212 -43.13 10.86 -23.18
CA GLU A 212 -44.29 10.63 -22.29
C GLU A 212 -45.53 11.51 -22.59
N THR A 213 -45.49 12.42 -23.57
CA THR A 213 -46.70 13.16 -24.01
C THR A 213 -47.65 12.30 -24.86
N GLU A 214 -47.20 11.14 -25.37
CA GLU A 214 -47.97 10.36 -26.33
C GLU A 214 -48.58 9.06 -25.77
N VAL A 215 -48.27 8.62 -24.54
CA VAL A 215 -48.75 7.31 -24.03
C VAL A 215 -49.37 7.41 -22.62
N ASN A 216 -50.69 7.47 -22.59
CA ASN A 216 -51.51 7.43 -21.37
C ASN A 216 -51.75 5.98 -20.88
N ALA A 217 -51.05 5.55 -19.82
CA ALA A 217 -51.49 4.46 -18.93
C ALA A 217 -50.70 4.33 -17.60
N ALA A 218 -49.42 4.72 -17.54
CA ALA A 218 -48.58 4.62 -16.33
C ALA A 218 -48.58 5.91 -15.48
N LEU A 219 -49.76 6.52 -15.33
CA LEU A 219 -49.94 7.96 -15.08
C LEU A 219 -49.32 8.49 -13.77
N ASN A 220 -49.17 7.68 -12.72
CA ASN A 220 -48.66 8.15 -11.42
C ASN A 220 -47.13 8.01 -11.27
N GLN A 221 -46.55 6.92 -11.78
CA GLN A 221 -45.09 6.73 -11.78
C GLN A 221 -44.41 7.67 -12.79
N SER A 222 -45.05 7.88 -13.95
CA SER A 222 -44.64 8.91 -14.92
C SER A 222 -44.68 10.32 -14.30
N LYS A 223 -45.72 10.67 -13.53
CA LYS A 223 -45.80 11.98 -12.84
C LYS A 223 -44.66 12.21 -11.84
N GLU A 224 -44.30 11.21 -11.03
CA GLU A 224 -43.21 11.35 -10.07
C GLU A 224 -41.84 11.42 -10.75
N ASN A 225 -41.61 10.58 -11.76
CA ASN A 225 -40.40 10.60 -12.59
C ASN A 225 -40.26 11.96 -13.26
N ARG A 226 -41.37 12.53 -13.75
CA ARG A 226 -41.38 13.86 -14.37
C ARG A 226 -41.08 14.97 -13.37
N LYS A 227 -41.65 14.91 -12.16
CA LYS A 227 -41.30 15.84 -11.07
C LYS A 227 -39.81 15.72 -10.70
N ALA A 228 -39.24 14.51 -10.70
CA ALA A 228 -37.82 14.30 -10.45
C ALA A 228 -36.93 14.90 -11.55
N ALA A 229 -37.26 14.65 -12.82
CA ALA A 229 -36.53 15.20 -13.96
C ALA A 229 -36.57 16.74 -14.00
N LEU A 230 -37.74 17.35 -13.73
CA LEU A 230 -37.87 18.80 -13.62
C LEU A 230 -37.07 19.38 -12.44
N ARG A 231 -37.02 18.69 -11.29
CA ARG A 231 -36.16 19.12 -10.17
C ARG A 231 -34.69 19.15 -10.56
N CYS A 232 -34.23 18.15 -11.32
CA CYS A 232 -32.86 18.11 -11.82
C CYS A 232 -32.59 19.25 -12.83
N GLY A 233 -33.48 19.47 -13.80
CA GLY A 233 -33.35 20.56 -14.77
C GLY A 233 -33.31 21.94 -14.09
N THR A 234 -34.30 22.23 -13.23
CA THR A 234 -34.39 23.51 -12.51
C THR A 234 -33.22 23.76 -11.56
N TYR A 235 -32.67 22.71 -10.93
CA TYR A 235 -31.46 22.82 -10.13
C TYR A 235 -30.26 23.26 -10.98
N LEU A 236 -30.06 22.61 -12.14
CA LEU A 236 -28.98 22.97 -13.06
C LEU A 236 -29.12 24.42 -13.54
N ASP A 237 -30.33 24.92 -13.78
CA ASP A 237 -30.60 26.32 -14.16
C ASP A 237 -30.33 27.34 -13.07
N ARG A 238 -30.70 27.03 -11.83
CA ARG A 238 -30.40 27.95 -10.71
C ARG A 238 -28.91 28.12 -10.47
N HIS A 239 -28.13 27.08 -10.71
CA HIS A 239 -26.69 27.10 -10.49
C HIS A 239 -25.89 27.50 -11.77
N ALA A 240 -26.57 27.84 -12.86
CA ALA A 240 -25.95 28.19 -14.14
C ALA A 240 -25.09 29.47 -14.07
N ASP A 241 -25.60 30.51 -13.40
CA ASP A 241 -24.88 31.77 -13.21
C ASP A 241 -23.61 31.58 -12.34
N LEU A 242 -23.59 30.58 -11.44
CA LEU A 242 -22.38 30.23 -10.69
C LEU A 242 -21.33 29.57 -11.59
N PHE A 243 -21.74 28.68 -12.50
CA PHE A 243 -20.83 28.08 -13.46
C PHE A 243 -20.25 29.12 -14.42
N HIS A 244 -21.04 30.13 -14.81
CA HIS A 244 -20.56 31.24 -15.62
C HIS A 244 -19.51 32.12 -14.91
N LYS A 245 -19.61 32.28 -13.59
CA LYS A 245 -18.59 32.99 -12.80
C LYS A 245 -17.26 32.23 -12.71
N LEU A 246 -17.31 30.89 -12.76
CA LEU A 246 -16.12 30.03 -12.69
C LEU A 246 -15.39 29.94 -14.04
N ASP A 247 -16.13 29.99 -15.16
CA ASP A 247 -15.56 30.07 -16.50
C ASP A 247 -16.45 30.95 -17.41
N PRO A 248 -15.91 32.09 -17.92
CA PRO A 248 -16.68 33.03 -18.75
C PRO A 248 -17.09 32.47 -20.11
N GLY A 249 -16.58 31.30 -20.53
CA GLY A 249 -17.07 30.55 -21.69
C GLY A 249 -18.52 30.05 -21.57
N PHE A 250 -19.10 30.05 -20.36
CA PHE A 250 -20.46 29.55 -20.07
C PHE A 250 -21.57 30.63 -20.14
N ARG A 251 -21.53 31.54 -21.12
CA ARG A 251 -22.52 32.63 -21.26
C ARG A 251 -23.92 32.08 -21.58
N HIS A 252 -24.92 32.37 -20.77
CA HIS A 252 -26.33 32.13 -21.12
C HIS A 252 -26.88 33.32 -21.90
N THR A 253 -27.41 33.09 -23.11
CA THR A 253 -28.27 34.09 -23.77
C THR A 253 -29.60 34.08 -23.03
N LYS A 254 -29.74 34.89 -21.98
CA LYS A 254 -31.07 35.21 -21.45
C LYS A 254 -31.76 35.99 -22.57
N THR A 255 -32.66 35.35 -23.30
CA THR A 255 -33.67 36.07 -24.09
C THR A 255 -34.62 36.65 -23.06
N ASP A 256 -34.51 37.96 -22.82
CA ASP A 256 -35.49 38.68 -22.01
C ASP A 256 -36.84 38.60 -22.74
N SER A 257 -37.75 37.75 -22.25
CA SER A 257 -39.18 37.73 -22.56
C SER A 257 -39.93 36.90 -21.54
#